data_AF-A0A3N7AHV0-F1
#
_entry.id   AF-A0A3N7AHV0-F1
#
_cell.length_a   1.000
_cell.length_b   1.000
_cell.length_c   1.000
_cell.angle_alpha   90.00
_cell.angle_beta   90.00
_cell.angle_gamma   90.00
#
_symmetry.space_group_name_H-M   'P 1'
#
loop_
_entity.id
_entity.type
_entity.pdbx_description
1 polymer ?
#
loop_
_entity_poly.entity_id
_entity_poly.type
_entity_poly.pdbx_seq_one_letter_code
_entity_poly.pdbx_strand_id
1 'polypeptide(L)' 'MAYNRRNYIKKAKYIISVYNQYKHQDVPDTRILNNYFPQHNIYISYRQWMNIKGMVFPTAETTEQLSLF' A
#
# COMPACT_ATOMS: atom_id res chain seq x y z
N MET A 1 18.38 -7.29 10.33
CA MET A 1 17.11 -6.63 10.70
C MET A 1 16.00 -7.66 10.62
N ALA A 2 15.33 -7.98 11.74
CA ALA A 2 14.17 -8.87 11.68
C ALA A 2 13.04 -8.17 10.92
N TYR A 3 12.54 -8.81 9.86
CA TYR A 3 11.46 -8.26 9.04
C TYR A 3 10.15 -8.30 9.84
N ASN A 4 9.73 -7.15 10.38
CA ASN A 4 8.44 -7.05 11.07
C ASN A 4 7.32 -6.90 10.04
N ARG A 5 6.71 -8.03 9.67
CA ARG A 5 5.60 -8.10 8.72
C ARG A 5 4.42 -7.20 9.11
N ARG A 6 4.10 -7.05 10.41
CA ARG A 6 2.99 -6.20 10.87
C ARG A 6 3.24 -4.73 10.57
N ASN A 7 4.46 -4.25 10.85
CA ASN A 7 4.85 -2.87 10.55
C ASN A 7 4.87 -2.60 9.04
N TYR A 8 5.34 -3.57 8.25
CA TYR A 8 5.32 -3.47 6.79
C TYR A 8 3.89 -3.35 6.25
N ILE A 9 2.97 -4.19 6.71
CA ILE A 9 1.55 -4.14 6.31
C ILE A 9 0.93 -2.79 6.69
N LYS A 10 1.20 -2.29 7.90
CA LYS A 10 0.70 -0.96 8.34
C LYS A 10 1.19 0.16 7.43
N LYS A 11 2.48 0.15 7.08
CA LYS A 11 3.07 1.13 6.15
C LYS A 11 2.47 1.02 4.75
N ALA A 12 2.30 -0.19 4.23
CA ALA A 12 1.72 -0.42 2.91
C ALA A 12 0.26 0.05 2.84
N LYS A 13 -0.55 -0.19 3.88
CA LYS A 13 -1.91 0.36 3.99
C LYS A 13 -1.93 1.89 3.94
N TYR A 14 -1.02 2.54 4.65
CA TYR A 14 -0.89 4.00 4.63
C TYR A 14 -0.52 4.54 3.24
N ILE A 15 0.43 3.90 2.55
CA ILE A 15 0.83 4.30 1.19
C ILE A 15 -0.36 4.18 0.23
N ILE A 16 -1.15 3.12 0.33
CA ILE A 16 -2.35 2.94 -0.50
C ILE A 16 -3.43 3.95 -0.17
N SER A 17 -3.65 4.28 1.10
CA SER A 17 -4.63 5.32 1.44
C SER A 17 -4.25 6.67 0.85
N VAL A 18 -2.95 7.03 0.89
CA VAL A 18 -2.44 8.25 0.24
C VAL A 18 -2.65 8.18 -1.27
N TYR A 19 -2.30 7.07 -1.93
CA TYR A 19 -2.52 6.90 -3.37
C TYR A 19 -4.00 7.07 -3.75
N ASN A 20 -4.91 6.45 -3.01
CA ASN A 20 -6.36 6.49 -3.30
C ASN A 20 -6.94 7.90 -3.14
N GLN A 21 -6.36 8.78 -2.31
CA GLN A 21 -6.81 10.17 -2.18
C GLN A 21 -6.58 10.99 -3.45
N TYR A 22 -5.52 10.69 -4.21
CA TYR A 22 -5.14 11.43 -5.41
C TYR A 22 -5.44 10.67 -6.72
N LYS A 23 -5.85 9.40 -6.62
CA LYS A 23 -6.14 8.59 -7.80
C LYS A 23 -7.49 8.96 -8.38
N HIS A 24 -7.46 9.58 -9.55
CA HIS A 24 -8.60 9.83 -10.42
C HIS A 24 -8.42 9.11 -11.76
N GLN A 25 -9.48 9.02 -12.55
CA GLN A 25 -9.50 8.30 -13.83
C GLN A 25 -8.39 8.77 -14.78
N ASP A 26 -8.12 10.08 -14.82
CA ASP A 26 -7.18 10.69 -15.78
C ASP A 26 -5.77 10.91 -15.23
N VAL A 27 -5.50 10.53 -13.97
CA VAL A 27 -4.20 10.80 -13.34
C VAL A 27 -3.30 9.55 -13.45
N PRO A 28 -2.13 9.64 -14.13
CA PRO A 28 -1.20 8.54 -14.21
C PRO A 28 -0.50 8.30 -12.88
N ASP A 29 -0.22 7.03 -12.56
CA ASP A 29 0.40 6.63 -11.28
C ASP A 29 1.76 7.30 -11.06
N THR A 30 2.54 7.48 -12.13
CA THR A 30 3.86 8.14 -12.10
C THR A 30 3.78 9.58 -11.62
N ARG A 31 2.71 10.32 -11.98
CA ARG A 31 2.50 11.69 -11.51
C ARG A 31 2.22 11.70 -10.00
N ILE A 32 1.48 10.71 -9.50
CA ILE A 32 1.17 10.62 -8.06
C ILE A 32 2.43 10.31 -7.25
N LEU A 33 3.22 9.35 -7.72
CA LEU A 33 4.48 8.95 -7.11
C LEU A 33 5.51 10.10 -7.09
N ASN A 34 5.58 10.90 -8.14
CA ASN A 34 6.57 11.98 -8.21
C ASN A 34 6.15 13.22 -7.42
N ASN A 35 4.85 13.55 -7.39
CA ASN A 35 4.40 14.83 -6.85
C ASN A 35 3.83 14.71 -5.43
N TYR A 36 3.03 13.68 -5.14
CA TYR A 36 2.30 13.57 -3.88
C TYR A 36 3.00 12.69 -2.85
N PHE A 37 3.62 11.59 -3.25
CA PHE A 37 4.30 10.69 -2.30
C PHE A 37 5.41 11.38 -1.48
N PRO A 38 6.26 12.25 -2.05
CA PRO A 38 7.26 12.99 -1.27
C PRO A 38 6.66 13.94 -0.23
N GLN A 39 5.46 14.50 -0.47
CA GLN A 39 4.76 15.37 0.48
C GLN A 39 4.36 14.61 1.76
N HIS A 40 4.17 13.29 1.64
CA HIS A 40 3.85 12.38 2.74
C HIS A 40 5.08 11.63 3.28
N ASN A 41 6.29 12.07 2.93
CA ASN A 41 7.57 11.41 3.27
C ASN A 41 7.65 9.95 2.79
N ILE A 42 6.98 9.63 1.68
CA ILE A 42 7.02 8.31 1.04
C ILE A 42 8.05 8.35 -0.10
N TYR A 43 9.21 7.76 0.14
CA TYR A 43 10.27 7.64 -0.86
C TYR A 43 10.43 6.17 -1.29
N ILE A 44 9.74 5.79 -2.36
CA ILE A 44 9.79 4.43 -2.91
C ILE A 44 9.99 4.48 -4.43
N SER A 45 10.62 3.44 -4.97
CA SER A 45 10.72 3.28 -6.43
C SER A 45 9.41 2.82 -7.04
N TYR A 46 9.24 3.04 -8.35
CA TYR A 46 8.07 2.56 -9.09
C TYR A 46 7.88 1.04 -8.93
N ARG A 47 8.96 0.25 -8.93
CA ARG A 47 8.89 -1.20 -8.72
C ARG A 47 8.39 -1.56 -7.32
N GLN A 48 8.85 -0.85 -6.29
CA GLN A 48 8.35 -1.03 -4.93
C GLN A 48 6.86 -0.67 -4.83
N TRP A 49 6.44 0.40 -5.53
CA TRP A 49 5.03 0.74 -5.64
C TRP A 49 4.21 -0.37 -6.28
N MET A 50 4.63 -0.91 -7.42
CA MET A 50 3.91 -1.99 -8.10
C MET A 50 3.77 -3.24 -7.21
N ASN A 51 4.81 -3.57 -6.44
CA ASN A 51 4.74 -4.67 -5.46
C ASN A 51 3.73 -4.38 -4.34
N ILE A 52 3.68 -3.16 -3.82
CA ILE A 52 2.74 -2.75 -2.77
C ILE A 52 1.30 -2.71 -3.31
N LYS A 53 1.11 -2.19 -4.53
CA LYS A 53 -0.19 -2.07 -5.19
C LYS A 53 -0.83 -3.42 -5.47
N GLY A 54 -0.03 -4.42 -5.84
CA GLY A 54 -0.48 -5.80 -6.05
C GLY A 54 -0.58 -6.65 -4.78
N MET A 55 -0.31 -6.08 -3.61
CA MET A 55 -0.29 -6.84 -2.36
C MET A 55 -1.71 -7.13 -1.87
N VAL A 56 -1.97 -8.38 -1.50
CA VAL A 56 -3.22 -8.76 -0.82
C VAL A 56 -3.08 -8.45 0.67
N PHE A 57 -3.88 -7.52 1.15
CA PHE A 57 -3.94 -7.20 2.58
C PHE A 57 -4.85 -8.19 3.29
N PRO A 58 -4.44 -8.75 4.44
CA PRO A 58 -5.35 -9.52 5.26
C PRO A 58 -6.50 -8.60 5.72
N THR A 59 -7.72 -8.94 5.30
CA THR A 59 -8.96 -8.37 5.81
C THR A 59 -9.37 -9.12 7.08
N ALA A 60 -10.19 -8.51 7.94
CA ALA A 60 -10.67 -9.20 9.15
C ALA A 60 -11.39 -10.52 8.82
N GLU A 61 -12.03 -10.59 7.65
CA GLU A 61 -12.74 -11.77 7.15
C GLU A 61 -11.80 -12.96 6.86
N THR A 62 -10.60 -12.72 6.32
CA THR A 62 -9.64 -13.80 6.07
C THR A 62 -9.12 -14.49 7.34
N THR A 63 -9.22 -13.87 8.51
CA THR A 63 -8.77 -14.46 9.78
C THR A 63 -9.83 -15.36 10.43
N GLU A 64 -11.11 -15.13 10.19
CA GLU A 64 -12.21 -15.92 10.77
C GLU A 64 -12.56 -17.15 9.92
N GLN A 65 -12.18 -17.17 8.64
CA GLN A 65 -12.50 -18.26 7.71
C GLN A 65 -11.78 -19.59 8.00
N LEU A 66 -10.97 -19.68 9.05
CA LEU A 66 -10.27 -20.91 9.46
C LEU A 66 -10.84 -21.57 10.73
N SER A 67 -11.93 -21.06 11.33
CA SER A 67 -12.54 -21.67 12.52
C SER A 67 -13.81 -22.47 12.24
N LEU A 68 -13.98 -22.98 11.02
CA LEU A 68 -14.98 -24.01 10.74
C LEU A 68 -14.32 -25.37 10.99
N PHE A 69 -14.10 -25.72 12.26
CA PHE A 69 -14.12 -27.06 12.89
C PHE A 69 -13.70 -26.95 14.35
#